data_AF-A0A4Z1F308-F1
#
_entry.id   AF-A0A4Z1F308-F1
#
_cell.length_a   1.000
_cell.length_b   1.000
_cell.length_c   1.000
_cell.angle_alpha   90.00
_cell.angle_beta   90.00
_cell.angle_gamma   90.00
#
_symmetry.space_group_name_H-M   'P 1'
#
loop_
_entity.id
_entity.type
_entity.pdbx_description
1 polymer ?
#
loop_
_entity_poly.entity_id
_entity_poly.type
_entity_poly.pdbx_seq_one_letter_code
_entity_poly.pdbx_strand_id
1 'polypeptide(L)'
;MFYSLLIFPWAIVKYTPSGRGLKYIYSSVEERNQFQYFSDLVFGIPIKGLEVILWNLAVPEFDEELMQPRQTFLPLTILRNVGNLTIKEAALDKFPPPRHNSRFSQRNSKLLLSYPDESNLLDKKLYKKLKRLVEGNRPVESGNAPFREREKRFNLNPYMAHHRSFLEKALRKAAKASLSFNSMGFKSVRADIVKHLQPQYNRIVNASRVLVAAIEEDKDRYQALDLEPRGGYFQTFDAARLVIWIEKYAAAFERDQDERTEIAFRVDKREIKSFRMDHPREMMLRRLGRAFEHEECDLFIDAFKYLLRDLQAQFSEIKQTWRDLFKSDTHRNTMCRTEYDRDSGSLDGMIDLAV
;
A
#
# COMPACT_ATOMS: atom_id res chain seq x y z
N MET A 1 -25.82 -10.70 18.21
CA MET A 1 -24.43 -10.27 17.94
C MET A 1 -24.01 -10.98 16.65
N PHE A 2 -23.72 -10.23 15.59
CA PHE A 2 -23.57 -10.80 14.24
C PHE A 2 -22.09 -10.83 13.85
N TYR A 3 -21.63 -11.95 13.31
CA TYR A 3 -20.26 -12.16 12.84
C TYR A 3 -20.30 -12.58 11.37
N SER A 4 -19.43 -12.00 10.54
CA SER A 4 -19.10 -12.57 9.24
C SER A 4 -17.95 -13.56 9.43
N LEU A 5 -18.08 -14.76 8.87
CA LEU A 5 -17.14 -15.87 9.01
C LEU A 5 -16.50 -16.16 7.64
N LEU A 6 -15.18 -16.05 7.55
CA LEU A 6 -14.40 -16.53 6.41
C LEU A 6 -13.64 -17.77 6.85
N ILE A 7 -13.80 -18.88 6.13
CA ILE A 7 -13.12 -20.13 6.40
C ILE A 7 -12.05 -20.32 5.32
N PHE A 8 -10.79 -20.17 5.71
CA PHE A 8 -9.63 -20.62 4.97
C PHE A 8 -9.29 -22.04 5.41
N PRO A 9 -8.59 -22.84 4.59
CA PRO A 9 -8.23 -24.21 4.95
C PRO A 9 -7.52 -24.33 6.32
N TRP A 10 -6.78 -23.30 6.73
CA TRP A 10 -5.99 -23.23 7.98
C TRP A 10 -6.42 -22.12 8.93
N ALA A 11 -7.42 -21.29 8.58
CA ALA A 11 -7.83 -20.20 9.45
C ALA A 11 -9.30 -19.83 9.31
N ILE A 12 -9.97 -19.56 10.41
CA ILE A 12 -11.29 -18.93 10.39
C ILE A 12 -11.12 -17.46 10.79
N VAL A 13 -11.46 -16.54 9.89
CA VAL A 13 -11.44 -15.10 10.17
C VAL A 13 -12.86 -14.63 10.45
N LYS A 14 -13.11 -14.18 11.67
CA LYS A 14 -14.33 -13.48 12.06
C LYS A 14 -14.04 -11.98 12.11
N TYR A 15 -14.90 -11.17 11.52
CA TYR A 15 -14.80 -9.72 11.70
C TYR A 15 -16.15 -9.10 12.06
N THR A 16 -16.09 -8.00 12.80
CA THR A 16 -17.27 -7.24 13.21
C THR A 16 -17.22 -5.84 12.60
N PRO A 17 -18.05 -5.54 11.57
CA PRO A 17 -18.10 -4.21 10.97
C PRO A 17 -18.75 -3.18 11.91
N SER A 18 -18.52 -1.90 11.64
CA SER A 18 -19.06 -0.79 12.45
C SER A 18 -20.53 -0.41 12.13
N GLY A 19 -21.18 -1.04 11.14
CA GLY A 19 -22.57 -0.77 10.70
C GLY A 19 -23.34 -2.02 10.23
N ARG A 20 -24.68 -1.94 10.11
CA ARG A 20 -25.58 -3.09 9.90
C ARG A 20 -25.55 -3.63 8.46
N GLY A 21 -25.39 -4.95 8.33
CA GLY A 21 -25.62 -5.73 7.11
C GLY A 21 -24.75 -6.98 7.08
N LEU A 22 -25.36 -8.17 7.07
CA LEU A 22 -24.66 -9.45 6.96
C LEU A 22 -24.34 -9.76 5.49
N LYS A 23 -23.08 -10.08 5.18
CA LYS A 23 -22.71 -10.86 4.00
C LYS A 23 -21.90 -12.07 4.45
N TYR A 24 -22.34 -13.24 4.00
CA TYR A 24 -21.58 -14.49 4.05
C TYR A 24 -20.76 -14.57 2.76
N ILE A 25 -19.47 -14.83 2.85
CA ILE A 25 -18.64 -15.14 1.68
C ILE A 25 -18.19 -16.59 1.86
N TYR A 26 -18.92 -17.51 1.23
CA TYR A 26 -18.45 -18.86 0.97
C TYR A 26 -17.79 -18.86 -0.40
N SER A 27 -16.53 -19.27 -0.48
CA SER A 27 -15.81 -19.39 -1.75
C SER A 27 -15.29 -20.81 -1.87
N SER A 28 -16.06 -21.68 -2.52
CA SER A 28 -15.53 -22.92 -3.07
C SER A 28 -14.98 -22.63 -4.47
N VAL A 29 -13.82 -23.19 -4.80
CA VAL A 29 -13.10 -23.19 -6.08
C VAL A 29 -11.81 -22.35 -6.08
N GLU A 30 -10.80 -22.98 -6.68
CA GLU A 30 -9.34 -22.82 -6.62
C GLU A 30 -8.79 -21.52 -7.25
N GLU A 31 -7.50 -21.27 -6.97
CA GLU A 31 -6.54 -20.38 -7.67
C GLU A 31 -6.42 -18.89 -7.29
N ARG A 32 -7.24 -18.31 -6.40
CA ARG A 32 -7.01 -16.93 -5.91
C ARG A 32 -6.66 -16.89 -4.43
N ASN A 33 -5.70 -16.02 -4.05
CA ASN A 33 -5.40 -15.71 -2.65
C ASN A 33 -6.61 -14.97 -2.03
N GLN A 34 -7.60 -15.74 -1.57
CA GLN A 34 -8.86 -15.27 -1.00
C GLN A 34 -8.63 -14.28 0.16
N PHE A 35 -7.49 -14.39 0.83
CA PHE A 35 -7.09 -13.52 1.93
C PHE A 35 -6.69 -12.12 1.44
N GLN A 36 -6.04 -12.03 0.28
CA GLN A 36 -5.76 -10.75 -0.37
C GLN A 36 -7.06 -10.07 -0.80
N TYR A 37 -7.96 -10.82 -1.44
CA TYR A 37 -9.28 -10.29 -1.83
C TYR A 37 -10.09 -9.79 -0.63
N PHE A 38 -10.11 -10.53 0.48
CA PHE A 38 -10.71 -10.06 1.73
C PHE A 38 -10.06 -8.76 2.20
N SER A 39 -8.74 -8.71 2.24
CA SER A 39 -7.99 -7.53 2.71
C SER A 39 -8.28 -6.31 1.84
N ASP A 40 -8.39 -6.49 0.52
CA ASP A 40 -8.77 -5.44 -0.44
C ASP A 40 -10.21 -4.96 -0.20
N LEU A 41 -11.12 -5.88 0.14
CA LEU A 41 -12.54 -5.57 0.42
C LEU A 41 -12.72 -4.77 1.72
N VAL A 42 -11.91 -5.06 2.75
CA VAL A 42 -12.00 -4.39 4.05
C VAL A 42 -10.99 -3.25 4.22
N PHE A 43 -10.19 -2.96 3.18
CA PHE A 43 -9.22 -1.87 3.20
C PHE A 43 -9.93 -0.52 3.36
N GLY A 44 -9.51 0.27 4.35
CA GLY A 44 -10.11 1.56 4.66
C GLY A 44 -11.38 1.49 5.52
N ILE A 45 -11.99 0.31 5.70
CA ILE A 45 -13.17 0.14 6.56
C ILE A 45 -12.73 0.02 8.03
N PRO A 46 -13.28 0.80 8.98
CA PRO A 46 -13.02 0.61 10.40
C PRO A 46 -13.56 -0.75 10.88
N ILE A 47 -12.66 -1.64 11.29
CA ILE A 47 -12.99 -2.97 11.81
C ILE A 47 -12.95 -2.90 13.33
N LYS A 48 -14.08 -3.07 14.01
CA LYS A 48 -14.13 -3.03 15.48
C LYS A 48 -13.36 -4.19 16.12
N GLY A 49 -13.42 -5.36 15.48
CA GLY A 49 -12.65 -6.52 15.90
C GLY A 49 -12.47 -7.53 14.79
N LEU A 50 -11.30 -8.16 14.77
CA LEU A 50 -10.89 -9.21 13.86
C LEU A 50 -10.40 -10.40 14.71
N GLU A 51 -11.05 -11.55 14.62
CA GLU A 51 -10.63 -12.77 15.29
C GLU A 51 -10.13 -13.76 14.23
N VAL A 52 -8.86 -14.16 14.34
CA VAL A 52 -8.22 -15.13 13.45
C VAL A 52 -8.03 -16.43 14.24
N ILE A 53 -8.73 -17.48 13.83
CA ILE A 53 -8.70 -18.78 14.49
C ILE A 53 -7.84 -19.72 13.66
N LEU A 54 -6.67 -20.11 14.15
CA LEU A 54 -5.74 -20.99 13.44
C LEU A 54 -6.12 -22.45 13.64
N TRP A 55 -6.12 -23.20 12.54
CA TRP A 55 -6.40 -24.63 12.54
C TRP A 55 -5.11 -25.42 12.34
N ASN A 56 -4.86 -26.35 13.25
CA ASN A 56 -3.84 -27.36 13.05
C ASN A 56 -4.46 -28.50 12.24
N LEU A 57 -4.32 -28.44 10.91
CA LEU A 57 -4.63 -29.59 10.08
C LEU A 57 -3.48 -30.59 10.29
N ALA A 58 -3.75 -31.66 11.03
CA ALA A 58 -2.85 -32.80 11.09
C ALA A 58 -2.68 -33.32 9.67
N VAL A 59 -1.44 -33.22 9.15
CA VAL A 59 -0.93 -33.74 7.87
C VAL A 59 -1.94 -33.67 6.71
N PRO A 60 -1.82 -32.73 5.75
CA PRO A 60 -2.65 -32.81 4.56
C PRO A 60 -2.43 -34.17 3.88
N GLU A 61 -3.50 -34.92 3.64
CA GLU A 61 -3.44 -36.21 2.91
C GLU A 61 -3.07 -36.03 1.42
N PHE A 62 -2.85 -34.79 0.97
CA PHE A 62 -2.51 -34.44 -0.40
C PHE A 62 -1.19 -33.64 -0.41
N ASP A 63 -0.33 -33.93 -1.38
CA ASP A 63 0.97 -33.28 -1.67
C ASP A 63 0.84 -31.81 -2.09
N GLU A 64 -0.10 -31.06 -1.52
CA GLU A 64 -0.24 -29.63 -1.74
C GLU A 64 0.75 -28.87 -0.86
N GLU A 65 1.62 -28.10 -1.49
CA GLU A 65 2.59 -27.23 -0.82
C GLU A 65 1.82 -26.14 -0.03
N LEU A 66 1.67 -26.36 1.27
CA LEU A 66 0.97 -25.43 2.16
C LEU A 66 1.64 -24.05 2.12
N MET A 67 0.83 -22.99 1.91
CA MET A 67 1.33 -21.62 2.02
C MET A 67 1.96 -21.38 3.39
N GLN A 68 3.14 -20.76 3.41
CA GLN A 68 3.81 -20.48 4.68
C GLN A 68 2.97 -19.49 5.51
N PRO A 69 2.88 -19.65 6.85
CA PRO A 69 2.08 -18.78 7.70
C PRO A 69 2.35 -17.28 7.49
N ARG A 70 3.59 -16.91 7.13
CA ARG A 70 3.93 -15.51 6.80
C ARG A 70 3.18 -14.98 5.59
N GLN A 71 3.02 -15.77 4.53
CA GLN A 71 2.29 -15.38 3.33
C GLN A 71 0.80 -15.23 3.63
N THR A 72 0.26 -16.07 4.52
CA THR A 72 -1.13 -15.99 4.99
C THR A 72 -1.40 -14.73 5.79
N PHE A 73 -0.48 -14.30 6.66
CA PHE A 73 -0.68 -13.14 7.53
C PHE A 73 -0.13 -11.82 6.96
N LEU A 74 0.61 -11.84 5.85
CA LEU A 74 1.16 -10.62 5.25
C LEU A 74 0.07 -9.57 4.98
N PRO A 75 -1.12 -9.93 4.44
CA PRO A 75 -2.14 -8.93 4.16
C PRO A 75 -2.79 -8.35 5.44
N LEU A 76 -2.71 -9.02 6.60
CA LEU A 76 -3.16 -8.43 7.89
C LEU A 76 -2.32 -7.21 8.28
N THR A 77 -1.06 -7.14 7.83
CA THR A 77 -0.20 -5.99 8.10
C THR A 77 -0.65 -4.72 7.37
N ILE A 78 -1.52 -4.87 6.36
CA ILE A 78 -2.06 -3.78 5.54
C ILE A 78 -3.34 -3.19 6.18
N LEU A 79 -4.00 -3.93 7.09
CA LEU A 79 -5.20 -3.47 7.78
C LEU A 79 -4.85 -2.44 8.87
N ARG A 80 -4.95 -1.15 8.53
CA ARG A 80 -4.58 -0.03 9.42
C ARG A 80 -5.65 0.34 10.46
N ASN A 81 -6.88 -0.21 10.35
CA ASN A 81 -8.04 0.21 11.15
C ASN A 81 -8.72 -0.95 11.90
N VAL A 82 -7.93 -1.87 12.49
CA VAL A 82 -8.47 -2.97 13.31
C VAL A 82 -8.40 -2.58 14.79
N GLY A 83 -9.55 -2.41 15.44
CA GLY A 83 -9.64 -2.06 16.86
C GLY A 83 -9.11 -3.17 17.77
N ASN A 84 -9.71 -4.36 17.70
CA ASN A 84 -9.29 -5.53 18.47
C ASN A 84 -8.94 -6.70 17.56
N LEU A 85 -7.66 -7.07 17.46
CA LEU A 85 -7.25 -8.29 16.77
C LEU A 85 -7.00 -9.41 17.80
N THR A 86 -7.73 -10.52 17.69
CA THR A 86 -7.57 -11.70 18.54
C THR A 86 -7.12 -12.88 17.70
N ILE A 87 -6.02 -13.54 18.07
CA ILE A 87 -5.58 -14.77 17.41
C ILE A 87 -5.77 -15.93 18.39
N LYS A 88 -6.58 -16.93 18.02
CA LYS A 88 -6.81 -18.12 18.82
C LYS A 88 -6.43 -19.37 18.03
N GLU A 89 -6.03 -20.40 18.74
CA GLU A 89 -5.93 -21.73 18.17
C GLU A 89 -7.30 -22.42 18.29
N ALA A 90 -7.73 -23.09 17.22
CA ALA A 90 -8.95 -23.89 17.25
C ALA A 90 -8.72 -25.08 18.18
N ALA A 91 -9.44 -25.11 19.30
CA ALA A 91 -9.61 -26.35 20.03
C ALA A 91 -10.54 -27.26 19.20
N LEU A 92 -10.12 -28.51 18.97
CA LEU A 92 -10.81 -29.50 18.12
C LEU A 92 -12.29 -29.71 18.51
N ASP A 93 -12.63 -29.48 19.77
CA ASP A 93 -13.98 -29.56 20.34
C ASP A 93 -14.86 -28.33 20.03
N LYS A 94 -14.26 -27.15 19.84
CA LYS A 94 -14.98 -25.88 19.63
C LYS A 94 -15.26 -25.55 18.17
N PHE A 95 -14.44 -26.09 17.26
CA PHE A 95 -14.53 -25.80 15.83
C PHE A 95 -14.33 -27.10 15.04
N PRO A 96 -15.37 -27.95 14.89
CA PRO A 96 -15.25 -29.20 14.15
C PRO A 96 -15.01 -28.93 12.66
N PRO A 97 -14.18 -29.76 11.96
CA PRO A 97 -13.89 -29.63 10.53
C PRO A 97 -15.13 -29.35 9.68
N PRO A 98 -15.05 -28.44 8.69
CA PRO A 98 -16.13 -28.22 7.75
C PRO A 98 -16.53 -29.56 7.14
N ARG A 99 -17.78 -29.98 7.37
CA ARG A 99 -18.32 -31.23 6.84
C ARG A 99 -18.68 -31.05 5.36
N HIS A 100 -17.70 -30.82 4.49
CA HIS A 100 -17.91 -30.77 3.05
C HIS A 100 -16.96 -31.71 2.30
N ASN A 101 -17.39 -32.97 2.23
CA ASN A 101 -17.45 -33.87 1.07
C ASN A 101 -17.36 -35.31 1.59
N SER A 102 -18.53 -35.93 1.73
CA SER A 102 -18.77 -37.29 2.24
C SER A 102 -18.30 -38.40 1.29
N ARG A 103 -17.12 -38.27 0.66
CA ARG A 103 -16.40 -39.41 0.06
C ARG A 103 -15.42 -40.10 1.02
N PHE A 104 -15.23 -39.53 2.21
CA PHE A 104 -14.34 -40.07 3.25
C PHE A 104 -15.07 -40.99 4.23
N SER A 105 -15.87 -41.96 3.77
CA SER A 105 -16.40 -43.00 4.65
C SER A 105 -15.52 -44.25 4.62
N GLN A 106 -14.99 -44.59 5.80
CA GLN A 106 -14.71 -45.95 6.23
C GLN A 106 -13.82 -46.80 5.32
N ARG A 107 -12.50 -46.66 5.49
CA ARG A 107 -11.64 -47.84 5.46
C ARG A 107 -10.48 -47.68 6.45
N ASN A 108 -10.42 -48.61 7.38
CA ASN A 108 -9.32 -48.91 8.30
C ASN A 108 -9.25 -48.09 9.61
N SER A 109 -10.21 -48.36 10.49
CA SER A 109 -10.07 -48.18 11.93
C SER A 109 -9.09 -49.20 12.53
N LYS A 110 -7.78 -49.05 12.30
CA LYS A 110 -6.73 -49.79 13.04
C LYS A 110 -5.30 -49.30 12.73
N LEU A 111 -5.05 -48.00 12.83
CA LEU A 111 -3.68 -47.51 13.00
C LEU A 111 -3.65 -46.58 14.20
N LEU A 112 -3.00 -47.07 15.26
CA LEU A 112 -2.64 -46.30 16.44
C LEU A 112 -1.82 -45.09 16.00
N LEU A 113 -2.31 -43.90 16.33
CA LEU A 113 -1.64 -42.62 16.19
C LEU A 113 -0.38 -42.60 17.07
N SER A 114 0.79 -42.89 16.50
CA SER A 114 2.02 -42.28 16.97
C SER A 114 2.12 -40.90 16.31
N TYR A 115 1.72 -39.86 17.05
CA TYR A 115 1.97 -38.49 16.63
C TYR A 115 3.49 -38.24 16.64
N PRO A 116 4.07 -37.62 15.60
CA PRO A 116 5.36 -36.97 15.77
C PRO A 116 5.19 -35.81 16.76
N ASP A 117 6.05 -35.75 17.79
CA ASP A 117 6.11 -34.69 18.81
C ASP A 117 6.43 -33.29 18.24
N GLU A 118 6.64 -33.19 16.93
CA GLU A 118 6.93 -31.95 16.24
C GLU A 118 5.62 -31.32 15.74
N SER A 119 5.02 -30.51 16.60
CA SER A 119 3.90 -29.66 16.22
C SER A 119 4.30 -28.71 15.07
N ASN A 120 3.51 -28.63 14.00
CA ASN A 120 3.61 -27.59 12.96
C ASN A 120 3.22 -26.17 13.46
N LEU A 121 3.34 -25.92 14.78
CA LEU A 121 3.07 -24.64 15.39
C LEU A 121 3.90 -23.56 14.71
N LEU A 122 3.30 -22.37 14.58
CA LEU A 122 4.07 -21.14 14.51
C LEU A 122 5.16 -21.25 15.58
N ASP A 123 6.44 -21.26 15.18
CA ASP A 123 7.57 -21.22 16.13
C ASP A 123 7.19 -20.20 17.21
N LYS A 124 7.36 -20.56 18.48
CA LYS A 124 7.10 -19.72 19.66
C LYS A 124 7.60 -18.28 19.45
N LYS A 125 8.65 -18.10 18.65
CA LYS A 125 9.16 -16.82 18.16
C LYS A 125 8.20 -16.05 17.24
N LEU A 126 7.60 -16.69 16.24
CA LEU A 126 6.65 -16.10 15.29
C LEU A 126 5.31 -15.76 15.96
N TYR A 127 4.81 -16.64 16.84
CA TYR A 127 3.62 -16.35 17.65
C TYR A 127 3.82 -15.12 18.54
N LYS A 128 4.96 -15.05 19.26
CA LYS A 128 5.34 -13.86 20.05
C LYS A 128 5.45 -12.58 19.19
N LYS A 129 5.84 -12.69 17.93
CA LYS A 129 5.93 -11.54 17.01
C LYS A 129 4.56 -11.06 16.55
N LEU A 130 3.68 -11.96 16.12
CA LEU A 130 2.29 -11.64 15.79
C LEU A 130 1.60 -11.01 16.99
N LYS A 131 1.74 -11.60 18.18
CA LYS A 131 1.21 -11.05 19.43
C LYS A 131 1.72 -9.63 19.73
N ARG A 132 3.02 -9.36 19.57
CA ARG A 132 3.61 -8.01 19.76
C ARG A 132 3.19 -6.99 18.68
N LEU A 133 2.97 -7.43 17.45
CA LEU A 133 2.45 -6.60 16.36
C LEU A 133 1.00 -6.18 16.63
N VAL A 134 0.24 -7.06 17.26
CA VAL A 134 -1.18 -6.86 17.58
C VAL A 134 -1.37 -6.04 18.85
N GLU A 135 -0.57 -6.30 19.90
CA GLU A 135 -0.67 -5.62 21.19
C GLU A 135 0.11 -4.30 21.24
N GLY A 136 0.91 -4.00 20.21
CA GLY A 136 1.70 -2.77 20.12
C GLY A 136 0.95 -1.66 19.40
N ASN A 137 0.71 -0.52 20.05
CA ASN A 137 0.19 0.71 19.42
C ASN A 137 1.17 1.38 18.42
N ARG A 138 2.13 0.64 17.87
CA ARG A 138 3.12 1.16 16.93
C ARG A 138 2.72 0.79 15.50
N PRO A 139 2.79 1.71 14.54
CA PRO A 139 2.68 1.37 13.13
C PRO A 139 3.65 0.23 12.78
N VAL A 140 3.17 -0.77 12.05
CA VAL A 140 3.92 -1.97 11.63
C VAL A 140 5.22 -1.63 10.87
N GLU A 141 5.35 -0.40 10.40
CA GLU A 141 6.50 0.10 9.64
C GLU A 141 7.84 0.13 10.43
N SER A 142 7.83 0.00 11.77
CA SER A 142 9.06 0.15 12.58
C SER A 142 9.59 -1.16 13.21
N GLY A 143 8.85 -2.28 13.17
CA GLY A 143 9.12 -3.45 14.01
C GLY A 143 9.77 -4.67 13.35
N ASN A 144 11.05 -4.60 12.97
CA ASN A 144 11.95 -5.76 12.77
C ASN A 144 11.48 -6.91 11.83
N ALA A 145 11.54 -6.67 10.51
CA ALA A 145 11.74 -7.75 9.55
C ALA A 145 13.02 -8.56 9.91
N PRO A 146 13.09 -9.88 9.62
CA PRO A 146 14.32 -10.64 9.81
C PRO A 146 15.46 -9.93 9.08
N PHE A 147 16.63 -9.85 9.71
CA PHE A 147 17.80 -9.12 9.21
C PHE A 147 18.08 -9.36 7.71
N ARG A 148 17.85 -10.60 7.22
CA ARG A 148 17.97 -10.98 5.80
C ARG A 148 16.96 -10.33 4.84
N GLU A 149 15.73 -10.05 5.25
CA GLU A 149 14.73 -9.38 4.39
C GLU A 149 14.97 -7.87 4.33
N ARG A 150 15.47 -7.26 5.41
CA ARG A 150 15.92 -5.87 5.38
C ARG A 150 17.10 -5.71 4.42
N GLU A 151 18.12 -6.58 4.50
CA GLU A 151 19.23 -6.58 3.55
C GLU A 151 18.74 -6.74 2.11
N LYS A 152 17.82 -7.67 1.82
CA LYS A 152 17.24 -7.80 0.48
C LYS A 152 16.51 -6.53 0.01
N ARG A 153 15.74 -5.86 0.87
CA ARG A 153 15.04 -4.60 0.50
C ARG A 153 16.00 -3.44 0.31
N PHE A 154 17.08 -3.34 1.10
CA PHE A 154 18.13 -2.34 0.88
C PHE A 154 18.91 -2.60 -0.41
N ASN A 155 19.13 -3.87 -0.75
CA ASN A 155 19.79 -4.27 -2.01
C ASN A 155 18.92 -4.06 -3.24
N LEU A 156 17.60 -3.88 -3.08
CA LEU A 156 16.67 -3.61 -4.18
C LEU A 156 16.36 -2.12 -4.36
N ASN A 157 16.94 -1.23 -3.54
CA ASN A 157 16.83 0.20 -3.78
C ASN A 157 17.88 0.62 -4.82
N PRO A 158 17.49 0.90 -6.08
CA PRO A 158 18.44 1.20 -7.16
C PRO A 158 19.22 2.51 -6.91
N TYR A 159 18.72 3.41 -6.06
CA TYR A 159 19.41 4.64 -5.70
C TYR A 159 20.54 4.44 -4.68
N MET A 160 20.65 3.24 -4.10
CA MET A 160 21.59 2.88 -3.02
C MET A 160 22.44 1.64 -3.32
N ALA A 161 21.91 0.66 -4.05
CA ALA A 161 22.45 -0.68 -4.14
C ALA A 161 23.79 -0.76 -4.88
N HIS A 162 23.84 -0.25 -6.12
CA HIS A 162 25.02 -0.39 -6.99
C HIS A 162 25.93 0.82 -6.93
N HIS A 163 25.33 2.00 -6.76
CA HIS A 163 26.02 3.26 -6.50
C HIS A 163 25.08 4.13 -5.65
N ARG A 164 25.67 5.06 -4.90
CA ARG A 164 24.86 6.12 -4.31
C ARG A 164 24.65 7.21 -5.34
N SER A 165 23.38 7.47 -5.65
CA SER A 165 22.99 8.61 -6.48
C SER A 165 23.48 9.92 -5.87
N PHE A 166 23.46 10.99 -6.68
CA PHE A 166 23.83 12.33 -6.21
C PHE A 166 23.07 12.72 -4.94
N LEU A 167 21.74 12.54 -4.94
CA LEU A 167 20.89 12.92 -3.82
C LEU A 167 21.26 12.17 -2.54
N GLU A 168 21.46 10.85 -2.60
CA GLU A 168 21.81 10.06 -1.42
C GLU A 168 23.19 10.43 -0.85
N LYS A 169 24.15 10.78 -1.72
CA LYS A 169 25.46 11.31 -1.30
C LYS A 169 25.32 12.67 -0.62
N ALA A 170 24.51 13.57 -1.20
CA ALA A 170 24.29 14.91 -0.69
C ALA A 170 23.55 14.89 0.66
N LEU A 171 22.49 14.09 0.80
CA LEU A 171 21.77 13.89 2.06
C LEU A 171 22.70 13.38 3.16
N ARG A 172 23.58 12.42 2.85
CA ARG A 172 24.58 11.94 3.81
C ARG A 172 25.59 13.02 4.21
N LYS A 173 26.02 13.88 3.28
CA LYS A 173 26.90 15.02 3.57
C LYS A 173 26.19 16.05 4.46
N ALA A 174 24.93 16.37 4.17
CA ALA A 174 24.12 17.27 4.99
C ALA A 174 23.97 16.72 6.41
N ALA A 175 23.64 15.45 6.57
CA ALA A 175 23.55 14.80 7.89
C ALA A 175 24.87 14.90 8.68
N LYS A 176 26.02 14.67 8.03
CA LYS A 176 27.34 14.84 8.68
C LYS A 176 27.59 16.28 9.11
N ALA A 177 27.30 17.26 8.23
CA ALA A 177 27.48 18.67 8.54
C ALA A 177 26.58 19.13 9.70
N SER A 178 25.35 18.60 9.78
CA SER A 178 24.43 18.84 10.91
C SER A 178 24.99 18.28 12.21
N LEU A 179 25.46 17.01 12.21
CA LEU A 179 26.07 16.37 13.39
C LEU A 179 27.33 17.09 13.88
N SER A 180 28.10 17.71 12.98
CA SER A 180 29.29 18.48 13.32
C SER A 180 28.99 19.96 13.62
N PHE A 181 27.72 20.35 13.75
CA PHE A 181 27.27 21.74 13.92
C PHE A 181 27.84 22.72 12.88
N ASN A 182 28.21 22.23 11.69
CA ASN A 182 28.74 23.04 10.60
C ASN A 182 27.58 23.65 9.80
N SER A 183 27.02 24.74 10.33
CA SER A 183 25.88 25.43 9.72
C SER A 183 26.14 25.86 8.27
N MET A 184 27.33 26.40 7.97
CA MET A 184 27.69 26.84 6.62
C MET A 184 27.78 25.68 5.62
N GLY A 185 28.44 24.58 6.02
CA GLY A 185 28.51 23.37 5.21
C GLY A 185 27.14 22.73 4.99
N PHE A 186 26.30 22.71 6.02
CA PHE A 186 24.92 22.21 5.90
C PHE A 186 24.12 23.04 4.90
N LYS A 187 24.15 24.37 4.99
CA LYS A 187 23.44 25.28 4.07
C LYS A 187 23.90 25.13 2.63
N SER A 188 25.21 25.02 2.41
CA SER A 188 25.78 24.79 1.07
C SER A 188 25.30 23.47 0.46
N VAL A 189 25.37 22.36 1.21
CA VAL A 189 24.90 21.06 0.70
C VAL A 189 23.38 21.05 0.50
N ARG A 190 22.63 21.70 1.39
CA ARG A 190 21.18 21.88 1.22
C ARG A 190 20.86 22.64 -0.07
N ALA A 191 21.63 23.66 -0.42
CA ALA A 191 21.45 24.40 -1.67
C ALA A 191 21.64 23.50 -2.89
N ASP A 192 22.65 22.64 -2.87
CA ASP A 192 22.89 21.66 -3.93
C ASP A 192 21.73 20.64 -4.06
N ILE A 193 21.20 20.18 -2.92
CA ILE A 193 20.03 19.27 -2.88
C ILE A 193 18.81 19.95 -3.48
N VAL A 194 18.52 21.19 -3.06
CA VAL A 194 17.38 21.98 -3.55
C VAL A 194 17.50 22.20 -5.05
N LYS A 195 18.68 22.60 -5.54
CA LYS A 195 18.96 22.77 -6.97
C LYS A 195 18.68 21.49 -7.76
N HIS A 196 19.04 20.33 -7.21
CA HIS A 196 18.80 19.03 -7.85
C HIS A 196 17.33 18.61 -7.85
N LEU A 197 16.58 18.91 -6.78
CA LEU A 197 15.17 18.53 -6.66
C LEU A 197 14.21 19.51 -7.34
N GLN A 198 14.64 20.75 -7.61
CA GLN A 198 13.80 21.80 -8.19
C GLN A 198 13.13 21.39 -9.51
N PRO A 199 13.81 20.73 -10.49
CA PRO A 199 13.15 20.31 -11.72
C PRO A 199 11.99 19.34 -11.47
N GLN A 200 12.17 18.37 -10.57
CA GLN A 200 11.13 17.43 -10.18
C GLN A 200 9.94 18.16 -9.53
N TYR A 201 10.20 19.06 -8.60
CA TYR A 201 9.16 19.88 -7.98
C TYR A 201 8.36 20.67 -9.03
N ASN A 202 9.04 21.31 -9.98
CA ASN A 202 8.40 22.06 -11.07
C ASN A 202 7.54 21.16 -11.97
N ARG A 203 7.99 19.93 -12.27
CA ARG A 203 7.17 18.95 -13.01
C ARG A 203 5.89 18.59 -12.26
N ILE A 204 5.96 18.36 -10.95
CA ILE A 204 4.79 18.04 -10.12
C ILE A 204 3.81 19.22 -10.12
N VAL A 205 4.30 20.45 -9.89
CA VAL A 205 3.48 21.68 -9.93
C VAL A 205 2.78 21.82 -11.28
N ASN A 206 3.52 21.69 -12.39
CA ASN A 206 2.96 21.85 -13.72
C ASN A 206 1.94 20.75 -14.05
N ALA A 207 2.23 19.50 -13.72
CA ALA A 207 1.32 18.40 -13.96
C ALA A 207 0.05 18.52 -13.10
N SER A 208 0.15 18.98 -11.85
CA SER A 208 -1.00 19.31 -11.01
C SER A 208 -1.87 20.39 -11.67
N ARG A 209 -1.27 21.51 -12.11
CA ARG A 209 -2.00 22.61 -12.76
C ARG A 209 -2.75 22.15 -14.01
N VAL A 210 -2.09 21.36 -14.85
CA VAL A 210 -2.69 20.82 -16.08
C VAL A 210 -3.86 19.88 -15.76
N LEU A 211 -3.71 19.00 -14.77
CA LEU A 211 -4.79 18.11 -14.34
C LEU A 211 -5.99 18.89 -13.79
N VAL A 212 -5.75 19.94 -13.00
CA VAL A 212 -6.81 20.80 -12.44
C VAL A 212 -7.58 21.50 -13.55
N ALA A 213 -6.87 22.17 -14.46
CA ALA A 213 -7.48 22.85 -15.59
C ALA A 213 -8.32 21.89 -16.45
N ALA A 214 -7.84 20.67 -16.67
CA ALA A 214 -8.60 19.64 -17.39
C ALA A 214 -9.88 19.23 -16.65
N ILE A 215 -9.82 19.03 -15.33
CA ILE A 215 -11.00 18.71 -14.50
C ILE A 215 -12.02 19.86 -14.52
N GLU A 216 -11.56 21.11 -14.46
CA GLU A 216 -12.42 22.30 -14.48
C GLU A 216 -13.11 22.51 -15.83
N GLU A 217 -12.37 22.38 -16.94
CA GLU A 217 -12.94 22.43 -18.28
C GLU A 217 -14.04 21.38 -18.48
N ASP A 218 -13.87 20.20 -17.88
CA ASP A 218 -14.84 19.11 -17.95
C ASP A 218 -16.04 19.28 -17.00
N LYS A 219 -15.86 19.97 -15.86
CA LYS A 219 -16.97 20.36 -14.99
C LYS A 219 -17.94 21.29 -15.71
N ASP A 220 -17.41 22.29 -16.41
CA ASP A 220 -18.21 23.30 -17.11
C ASP A 220 -18.98 22.71 -18.31
N ARG A 221 -18.44 21.65 -18.94
CA ARG A 221 -19.04 21.06 -20.14
C ARG A 221 -19.99 19.90 -19.85
N TYR A 222 -19.64 19.01 -18.93
CA TYR A 222 -20.26 17.68 -18.87
C TYR A 222 -20.47 17.10 -17.47
N GLN A 223 -20.17 17.84 -16.38
CA GLN A 223 -20.21 17.25 -15.03
C GLN A 223 -19.38 15.95 -14.94
N ALA A 224 -18.18 15.90 -15.53
CA ALA A 224 -17.44 14.63 -15.74
C ALA A 224 -17.05 13.84 -14.46
N LEU A 225 -17.17 14.44 -13.28
CA LEU A 225 -17.01 13.75 -11.98
C LEU A 225 -18.35 13.52 -11.24
N ASP A 226 -19.43 14.07 -11.79
CA ASP A 226 -20.85 13.87 -11.49
C ASP A 226 -21.47 13.01 -12.60
N LEU A 227 -20.82 11.88 -12.87
CA LEU A 227 -21.34 10.84 -13.77
C LEU A 227 -22.53 10.15 -13.10
N GLU A 228 -23.60 10.88 -12.79
CA GLU A 228 -24.91 10.22 -12.72
C GLU A 228 -25.18 9.71 -14.14
N PRO A 229 -25.27 8.39 -14.34
CA PRO A 229 -25.41 7.81 -15.66
C PRO A 229 -26.78 8.23 -16.19
N ARG A 230 -26.82 9.34 -16.93
CA ARG A 230 -28.02 9.82 -17.62
C ARG A 230 -28.25 8.95 -18.86
N GLY A 231 -28.54 7.68 -18.62
CA GLY A 231 -28.91 6.67 -19.61
C GLY A 231 -27.91 6.49 -20.74
N GLY A 232 -26.89 5.65 -20.52
CA GLY A 232 -26.60 4.64 -21.55
C GLY A 232 -25.15 4.20 -21.75
N TYR A 233 -24.14 5.07 -21.68
CA TYR A 233 -22.79 4.69 -22.09
C TYR A 233 -21.71 5.38 -21.27
N PHE A 234 -20.78 4.57 -20.72
CA PHE A 234 -19.52 5.06 -20.19
C PHE A 234 -18.83 5.85 -21.31
N GLN A 235 -18.62 7.16 -21.11
CA GLN A 235 -17.95 8.00 -22.09
C GLN A 235 -16.46 7.65 -22.09
N THR A 236 -16.13 6.59 -22.82
CA THR A 236 -14.79 5.99 -22.89
C THR A 236 -13.71 7.00 -23.24
N PHE A 237 -14.04 8.00 -24.06
CA PHE A 237 -13.10 9.06 -24.45
C PHE A 237 -12.74 9.98 -23.28
N ASP A 238 -13.73 10.46 -22.52
CA ASP A 238 -13.51 11.34 -21.37
C ASP A 238 -12.84 10.61 -20.22
N ALA A 239 -13.26 9.37 -19.95
CA ALA A 239 -12.59 8.51 -18.98
C ALA A 239 -11.13 8.25 -19.38
N ALA A 240 -10.85 7.95 -20.64
CA ALA A 240 -9.47 7.78 -21.13
C ALA A 240 -8.64 9.06 -20.97
N ARG A 241 -9.24 10.22 -21.25
CA ARG A 241 -8.58 11.52 -21.08
C ARG A 241 -8.21 11.75 -19.61
N LEU A 242 -9.10 11.46 -18.67
CA LEU A 242 -8.83 11.54 -17.23
C LEU A 242 -7.71 10.57 -16.79
N VAL A 243 -7.71 9.33 -17.30
CA VAL A 243 -6.62 8.36 -17.05
C VAL A 243 -5.28 8.91 -17.51
N ILE A 244 -5.20 9.46 -18.73
CA ILE A 244 -3.96 10.02 -19.27
C ILE A 244 -3.44 11.17 -18.38
N TRP A 245 -4.33 12.05 -17.90
CA TRP A 245 -3.92 13.17 -17.06
C TRP A 245 -3.44 12.73 -15.68
N ILE A 246 -4.14 11.82 -15.01
CA ILE A 246 -3.74 11.33 -13.68
C ILE A 246 -2.46 10.48 -13.77
N GLU A 247 -2.25 9.72 -14.85
CA GLU A 247 -1.00 8.99 -15.10
C GLU A 247 0.18 9.95 -15.31
N LYS A 248 0.00 11.01 -16.10
CA LYS A 248 1.01 12.07 -16.26
C LYS A 248 1.33 12.75 -14.93
N TYR A 249 0.30 13.00 -14.11
CA TYR A 249 0.50 13.58 -12.78
C TYR A 249 1.26 12.63 -11.85
N ALA A 250 0.88 11.35 -11.80
CA ALA A 250 1.59 10.32 -11.04
C ALA A 250 3.06 10.17 -11.49
N ALA A 251 3.31 10.17 -12.81
CA ALA A 251 4.65 10.07 -13.37
C ALA A 251 5.55 11.26 -13.02
N ALA A 252 4.98 12.45 -12.80
CA ALA A 252 5.75 13.63 -12.38
C ALA A 252 6.45 13.45 -11.02
N PHE A 253 5.96 12.54 -10.17
CA PHE A 253 6.58 12.17 -8.90
C PHE A 253 7.76 11.21 -9.04
N GLU A 254 8.02 10.64 -10.21
CA GLU A 254 9.22 9.83 -10.40
C GLU A 254 10.48 10.69 -10.27
N ARG A 255 11.45 10.17 -9.51
CA ARG A 255 12.74 10.84 -9.29
C ARG A 255 13.57 10.78 -10.56
N ASP A 256 14.30 11.86 -10.82
CA ASP A 256 15.33 11.85 -11.86
C ASP A 256 16.37 10.77 -11.57
N GLN A 257 16.73 10.02 -12.60
CA GLN A 257 17.67 8.91 -12.53
C GLN A 257 18.96 9.34 -13.22
N ASP A 258 20.09 9.18 -12.54
CA ASP A 258 21.38 9.21 -13.22
C ASP A 258 21.56 7.91 -14.02
N GLU A 259 22.45 7.93 -15.03
CA GLU A 259 22.69 6.80 -15.95
C GLU A 259 22.84 5.46 -15.22
N ARG A 260 23.59 5.42 -14.11
CA ARG A 260 23.80 4.17 -13.37
C ARG A 260 22.53 3.71 -12.66
N THR A 261 21.72 4.65 -12.19
CA THR A 261 20.42 4.34 -11.58
C THR A 261 19.47 3.77 -12.63
N GLU A 262 19.44 4.36 -13.82
CA GLU A 262 18.63 3.87 -14.94
C GLU A 262 19.06 2.44 -15.36
N ILE A 263 20.37 2.19 -15.47
CA ILE A 263 20.90 0.85 -15.73
C ILE A 263 20.44 -0.14 -14.64
N ALA A 264 20.51 0.24 -13.37
CA ALA A 264 20.04 -0.60 -12.27
C ALA A 264 18.54 -0.92 -12.38
N PHE A 265 17.70 0.10 -12.67
CA PHE A 265 16.27 -0.11 -12.93
C PHE A 265 16.02 -1.05 -14.11
N ARG A 266 16.89 -1.03 -15.12
CA ARG A 266 16.78 -1.88 -16.30
C ARG A 266 17.17 -3.33 -16.00
N VAL A 267 18.27 -3.54 -15.28
CA VAL A 267 18.77 -4.87 -14.90
C VAL A 267 17.79 -5.56 -13.95
N ASP A 268 17.36 -4.85 -12.90
CA ASP A 268 16.50 -5.39 -11.84
C ASP A 268 15.01 -5.08 -12.11
N LYS A 269 14.61 -4.90 -13.38
CA LYS A 269 13.27 -4.42 -13.77
C LYS A 269 12.16 -5.30 -13.20
N ARG A 270 12.35 -6.62 -13.20
CA ARG A 270 11.32 -7.57 -12.75
C ARG A 270 11.13 -7.49 -11.24
N GLU A 271 12.24 -7.48 -10.50
CA GLU A 271 12.30 -7.42 -9.05
C GLU A 271 11.77 -6.08 -8.54
N ILE A 272 12.23 -4.98 -9.15
CA ILE A 272 11.76 -3.63 -8.82
C ILE A 272 10.28 -3.49 -9.16
N LYS A 273 9.82 -4.00 -10.31
CA LYS A 273 8.38 -3.99 -10.64
C LYS A 273 7.59 -4.77 -9.60
N SER A 274 8.07 -5.96 -9.20
CA SER A 274 7.45 -6.79 -8.15
C SER A 274 7.40 -6.05 -6.81
N PHE A 275 8.47 -5.36 -6.43
CA PHE A 275 8.54 -4.58 -5.20
C PHE A 275 7.60 -3.37 -5.24
N ARG A 276 7.54 -2.70 -6.38
CA ARG A 276 6.65 -1.56 -6.62
C ARG A 276 5.18 -1.96 -6.70
N MET A 277 4.84 -3.24 -6.89
CA MET A 277 3.44 -3.68 -6.95
C MET A 277 2.64 -3.31 -5.70
N ASP A 278 3.31 -3.26 -4.55
CA ASP A 278 2.68 -3.02 -3.24
C ASP A 278 2.70 -1.53 -2.87
N HIS A 279 3.25 -0.66 -3.72
CA HIS A 279 3.20 0.77 -3.47
C HIS A 279 1.78 1.30 -3.69
N PRO A 280 1.22 2.09 -2.76
CA PRO A 280 -0.16 2.56 -2.84
C PRO A 280 -0.53 3.19 -4.19
N ARG A 281 0.35 4.07 -4.72
CA ARG A 281 0.17 4.72 -6.03
C ARG A 281 0.05 3.71 -7.18
N GLU A 282 0.94 2.71 -7.24
CA GLU A 282 0.95 1.69 -8.29
C GLU A 282 -0.24 0.75 -8.20
N MET A 283 -0.66 0.39 -6.98
CA MET A 283 -1.89 -0.37 -6.74
C MET A 283 -3.12 0.39 -7.23
N MET A 284 -3.21 1.68 -6.91
CA MET A 284 -4.33 2.53 -7.29
C MET A 284 -4.39 2.76 -8.80
N LEU A 285 -3.25 3.02 -9.46
CA LEU A 285 -3.18 3.14 -10.92
C LEU A 285 -3.68 1.88 -11.63
N ARG A 286 -3.33 0.68 -11.13
CA ARG A 286 -3.86 -0.57 -11.70
C ARG A 286 -5.34 -0.78 -11.45
N ARG A 287 -5.81 -0.40 -10.27
CA ARG A 287 -7.24 -0.47 -9.96
C ARG A 287 -8.03 0.43 -10.91
N LEU A 288 -7.53 1.64 -11.15
CA LEU A 288 -8.10 2.57 -12.13
C LEU A 288 -8.07 1.99 -13.54
N GLY A 289 -6.94 1.43 -13.99
CA GLY A 289 -6.82 0.81 -15.31
C GLY A 289 -7.79 -0.35 -15.51
N ARG A 290 -7.93 -1.25 -14.53
CA ARG A 290 -8.91 -2.35 -14.61
C ARG A 290 -10.35 -1.86 -14.64
N ALA A 291 -10.70 -0.88 -13.80
CA ALA A 291 -12.05 -0.32 -13.78
C ALA A 291 -12.39 0.36 -15.12
N PHE A 292 -11.40 1.02 -15.74
CA PHE A 292 -11.53 1.58 -17.08
C PHE A 292 -11.71 0.50 -18.16
N GLU A 293 -10.86 -0.54 -18.17
CA GLU A 293 -10.89 -1.65 -19.14
C GLU A 293 -12.20 -2.45 -19.07
N HIS A 294 -12.81 -2.57 -17.90
CA HIS A 294 -14.06 -3.28 -17.68
C HIS A 294 -15.31 -2.39 -17.72
N GLU A 295 -15.15 -1.10 -18.05
CA GLU A 295 -16.24 -0.11 -18.10
C GLU A 295 -17.05 -0.03 -16.79
N GLU A 296 -16.40 -0.28 -15.65
CA GLU A 296 -17.01 -0.23 -14.31
C GLU A 296 -17.04 1.22 -13.81
N CYS A 297 -17.99 2.03 -14.28
CA CYS A 297 -18.09 3.48 -14.02
C CYS A 297 -17.89 3.87 -12.55
N ASP A 298 -18.64 3.25 -11.64
CA ASP A 298 -18.60 3.59 -10.21
C ASP A 298 -17.21 3.31 -9.62
N LEU A 299 -16.63 2.15 -9.96
CA LEU A 299 -15.31 1.75 -9.50
C LEU A 299 -14.20 2.61 -10.12
N PHE A 300 -14.39 3.07 -11.35
CA PHE A 300 -13.50 4.01 -12.02
C PHE A 300 -13.46 5.35 -11.30
N ILE A 301 -14.64 5.95 -11.04
CA ILE A 301 -14.76 7.24 -10.35
C ILE A 301 -14.15 7.16 -8.96
N ASP A 302 -14.47 6.11 -8.21
CA ASP A 302 -13.91 5.89 -6.88
C ASP A 302 -12.38 5.76 -6.94
N ALA A 303 -11.87 4.87 -7.81
CA ALA A 303 -10.43 4.67 -7.96
C ALA A 303 -9.70 5.97 -8.36
N PHE A 304 -10.29 6.76 -9.26
CA PHE A 304 -9.77 8.04 -9.68
C PHE A 304 -9.74 9.05 -8.52
N LYS A 305 -10.86 9.21 -7.80
CA LYS A 305 -10.96 10.12 -6.63
C LYS A 305 -9.94 9.73 -5.55
N TYR A 306 -9.79 8.43 -5.28
CA TYR A 306 -8.80 7.94 -4.30
C TYR A 306 -7.36 8.24 -4.75
N LEU A 307 -7.01 7.93 -6.00
CA LEU A 307 -5.68 8.20 -6.53
C LEU A 307 -5.37 9.71 -6.54
N LEU A 308 -6.32 10.55 -6.94
CA LEU A 308 -6.17 12.00 -6.93
C LEU A 308 -5.92 12.52 -5.52
N ARG A 309 -6.71 12.07 -4.53
CA ARG A 309 -6.52 12.44 -3.12
C ARG A 309 -5.15 12.04 -2.59
N ASP A 310 -4.69 10.82 -2.90
CA ASP A 310 -3.36 10.33 -2.50
C ASP A 310 -2.23 11.19 -3.11
N LEU A 311 -2.29 11.46 -4.41
CA LEU A 311 -1.31 12.31 -5.09
C LEU A 311 -1.31 13.75 -4.56
N GLN A 312 -2.48 14.31 -4.26
CA GLN A 312 -2.58 15.65 -3.65
C GLN A 312 -2.06 15.69 -2.21
N ALA A 313 -2.29 14.65 -1.42
CA ALA A 313 -1.71 14.53 -0.10
C ALA A 313 -0.17 14.49 -0.16
N GLN A 314 0.39 13.67 -1.05
CA GLN A 314 1.84 13.62 -1.29
C GLN A 314 2.40 14.97 -1.75
N PHE A 315 1.73 15.64 -2.69
CA PHE A 315 2.18 16.95 -3.16
C PHE A 315 2.13 18.02 -2.05
N SER A 316 1.08 18.01 -1.22
CA SER A 316 0.94 18.92 -0.08
C SER A 316 2.05 18.70 0.95
N GLU A 317 2.42 17.44 1.23
CA GLU A 317 3.54 17.10 2.09
C GLU A 317 4.87 17.61 1.52
N ILE A 318 5.09 17.46 0.21
CA ILE A 318 6.28 17.99 -0.48
C ILE A 318 6.34 19.52 -0.35
N LYS A 319 5.23 20.23 -0.64
CA LYS A 319 5.16 21.70 -0.51
C LYS A 319 5.44 22.15 0.91
N GLN A 320 4.84 21.48 1.90
CA GLN A 320 5.04 21.80 3.31
C GLN A 320 6.49 21.58 3.72
N THR A 321 7.08 20.44 3.36
CA THR A 321 8.49 20.13 3.64
C THR A 321 9.42 21.15 2.99
N TRP A 322 9.12 21.59 1.77
CA TRP A 322 9.89 22.62 1.07
C TRP A 322 9.84 23.97 1.79
N ARG A 323 8.67 24.35 2.34
CA ARG A 323 8.52 25.57 3.17
C ARG A 323 9.30 25.46 4.47
N ASP A 324 9.20 24.31 5.14
CA ASP A 324 9.83 24.11 6.46
C ASP A 324 11.36 24.01 6.37
N LEU A 325 11.91 23.59 5.22
CA LEU A 325 13.34 23.47 4.97
C LEU A 325 14.14 24.78 5.24
N PHE A 326 13.47 25.94 5.09
CA PHE A 326 14.07 27.26 5.25
C PHE A 326 13.54 28.03 6.46
N LYS A 327 12.57 27.48 7.21
CA LYS A 327 11.89 28.18 8.31
C LYS A 327 12.82 28.65 9.43
N SER A 328 13.93 27.92 9.62
CA SER A 328 14.93 28.24 10.65
C SER A 328 16.08 29.12 10.15
N ASP A 329 16.06 29.55 8.89
CA ASP A 329 17.08 30.47 8.36
C ASP A 329 16.74 31.90 8.78
N THR A 330 17.22 32.30 9.95
CA THR A 330 16.97 33.62 10.55
C THR A 330 17.67 34.78 9.84
N HIS A 331 18.47 34.53 8.80
CA HIS A 331 19.19 35.56 8.04
C HIS A 331 18.92 35.38 6.54
N ARG A 332 18.88 36.49 5.76
CA ARG A 332 18.77 36.53 4.27
C ARG A 332 19.80 35.67 3.51
N ASN A 333 20.71 35.01 4.23
CA ASN A 333 21.70 34.10 3.71
C ASN A 333 21.16 32.64 3.68
N THR A 334 20.08 32.43 2.93
CA THR A 334 19.53 31.10 2.64
C THR A 334 20.44 30.30 1.70
N MET A 335 21.41 30.97 1.03
CA MET A 335 22.27 30.45 -0.04
C MET A 335 21.49 29.85 -1.24
N CYS A 336 20.17 30.05 -1.27
CA CYS A 336 19.27 29.57 -2.31
C CYS A 336 18.35 30.72 -2.72
N ARG A 337 18.29 31.00 -4.02
CA ARG A 337 17.14 31.70 -4.61
C ARG A 337 16.08 30.64 -4.88
N THR A 338 15.20 30.39 -3.93
CA THR A 338 13.98 29.64 -4.20
C THR A 338 12.93 30.65 -4.64
N GLU A 339 12.67 30.71 -5.94
CA GLU A 339 11.43 31.26 -6.47
C GLU A 339 10.33 30.28 -6.08
N TYR A 340 9.91 30.37 -4.82
CA TYR A 340 8.80 29.59 -4.31
C TYR A 340 7.53 30.30 -4.75
N ASP A 341 6.84 29.67 -5.69
CA ASP A 341 5.56 30.13 -6.19
C ASP A 341 4.52 29.95 -5.06
N ARG A 342 4.38 30.98 -4.21
CA ARG A 342 3.41 31.03 -3.10
C ARG A 342 1.98 30.79 -3.61
N ASP A 343 1.74 31.10 -4.88
CA ASP A 343 0.43 31.12 -5.51
C ASP A 343 0.22 29.95 -6.48
N SER A 344 1.02 28.88 -6.37
CA SER A 344 0.99 27.74 -7.29
C SER A 344 -0.27 26.86 -7.29
N GLY A 345 -1.42 27.38 -6.84
CA GLY A 345 -2.71 26.69 -6.84
C GLY A 345 -2.70 25.57 -5.82
N SER A 346 -2.83 25.92 -4.54
CA SER A 346 -3.27 24.91 -3.56
C SER A 346 -4.70 24.54 -3.94
N LEU A 347 -4.93 23.26 -4.24
CA LEU A 347 -6.28 22.73 -4.49
C LEU A 347 -7.15 22.67 -3.24
N ASP A 348 -6.62 23.08 -2.08
CA ASP A 348 -7.27 23.14 -0.76
C ASP A 348 -8.63 23.88 -0.74
N GLY A 349 -9.04 24.53 -1.83
CA GLY A 349 -10.39 25.08 -1.98
C GLY A 349 -11.01 24.97 -3.37
N MET A 350 -10.38 24.30 -4.36
CA MET A 350 -10.88 24.24 -5.74
C MET A 350 -11.60 22.94 -6.09
N ILE A 351 -11.33 21.86 -5.34
CA ILE A 351 -12.10 20.63 -5.51
C ILE A 351 -12.79 20.29 -4.18
N ASP A 352 -13.94 20.92 -3.93
CA ASP A 352 -14.97 20.29 -3.12
C ASP A 352 -15.37 18.98 -3.82
N LEU A 353 -14.63 17.91 -3.54
CA LEU A 353 -15.00 16.52 -3.86
C LEU A 353 -16.06 15.98 -2.88
N ALA A 354 -16.64 16.86 -2.07
CA ALA A 354 -17.77 16.58 -1.20
C ALA A 354 -19.06 16.76 -2.02
N VAL A 355 -19.40 15.72 -2.77
CA VAL A 355 -20.80 15.43 -3.13
C VAL A 355 -21.23 14.27 -2.26
#